data_AF-A0A151QZH4-F1
#
_entry.id   AF-A0A151QZH4-F1
#
_cell.length_a   1.000
_cell.length_b   1.000
_cell.length_c   1.000
_cell.angle_alpha   90.00
_cell.angle_beta   90.00
_cell.angle_gamma   90.00
#
_symmetry.space_group_name_H-M   'P 1'
#
loop_
_entity.id
_entity.type
_entity.pdbx_description
1 polymer ?
#
loop_
_entity_poly.entity_id
_entity_poly.type
_entity_poly.pdbx_seq_one_letter_code
_entity_poly.pdbx_strand_id
1 'polypeptide(L)'
;NSMILEISDTCMFLNSSKEIWNAIVQTYSRAKNVAQIYDVKVKTVVAKQGNKTITEYAIQLKSLWMELDHYRVIKAKCLEDSGMLKEYIEQDRFYDFLVGLNSDTILECALWA
;
A
#
# COMPACT_ATOMS: atom_id res chain seq x y z
N ASN A 1 -24.52 8.92 19.91
CA ASN A 1 -23.53 9.49 18.98
C ASN A 1 -23.03 10.81 19.54
N SER A 2 -21.89 10.80 20.23
CA SER A 2 -21.20 12.01 20.68
C SER A 2 -19.93 12.13 19.86
N MET A 3 -19.69 13.28 19.23
CA MET A 3 -18.41 13.57 18.57
C MET A 3 -17.32 13.75 19.62
N ILE A 4 -16.14 13.21 19.34
CA ILE A 4 -14.93 13.48 20.13
C ILE A 4 -14.67 15.00 20.11
N LEU A 5 -14.39 15.61 21.26
CA LEU A 5 -14.26 17.06 21.44
C LEU A 5 -13.27 17.70 20.44
N GLU A 6 -12.18 17.02 20.10
CA GLU A 6 -11.20 17.49 19.11
C GLU A 6 -11.78 17.65 17.69
N ILE A 7 -12.78 16.84 17.32
CA ILE A 7 -13.48 16.95 16.03
C ILE A 7 -14.41 18.17 16.04
N SER A 8 -15.00 18.49 17.19
CA SER A 8 -15.91 19.62 17.37
C SER A 8 -15.20 20.95 17.13
N ASP A 9 -14.02 21.13 17.72
CA ASP A 9 -13.23 22.37 17.58
C ASP A 9 -12.82 22.63 16.12
N THR A 10 -12.51 21.56 15.39
CA THR A 10 -12.13 21.65 13.97
C THR A 10 -13.34 22.01 13.07
N CYS A 11 -14.56 21.72 13.53
CA CYS A 11 -15.79 21.93 12.77
C CYS A 11 -16.55 23.20 13.17
N MET A 12 -16.14 23.88 14.24
CA MET A 12 -16.82 25.06 14.82
C MET A 12 -17.04 26.21 13.82
N PHE A 13 -16.21 26.31 12.78
CA PHE A 13 -16.26 27.36 11.76
C PHE A 13 -16.92 26.96 10.44
N LEU A 14 -17.49 25.74 10.35
CA LEU A 14 -18.13 25.24 9.13
C LEU A 14 -19.65 25.50 9.18
N ASN A 15 -20.21 26.02 8.08
CA ASN A 15 -21.56 26.59 8.07
C ASN A 15 -22.63 25.60 7.58
N SER A 16 -22.24 24.39 7.16
CA SER A 16 -23.19 23.37 6.74
C SER A 16 -22.79 21.95 7.17
N SER A 17 -23.78 21.10 7.38
CA SER A 17 -23.57 19.67 7.67
C SER A 17 -22.76 18.96 6.57
N LYS A 18 -22.85 19.43 5.32
CA LYS A 18 -22.07 18.92 4.20
C LYS A 18 -20.58 19.24 4.32
N GLU A 19 -20.26 20.47 4.72
CA GLU A 19 -18.86 20.89 4.94
C GLU A 19 -18.25 20.14 6.12
N ILE A 20 -18.99 19.98 7.21
CA ILE A 20 -18.58 19.19 8.38
C ILE A 20 -18.29 17.74 7.95
N TRP A 21 -19.21 17.10 7.21
CA TRP A 21 -19.00 15.73 6.72
C TRP A 21 -17.78 15.62 5.80
N ASN A 22 -17.60 16.56 4.87
CA ASN A 22 -16.45 16.57 3.96
C ASN A 22 -15.13 16.76 4.71
N ALA A 23 -15.07 17.65 5.71
CA ALA A 23 -13.88 17.90 6.52
C ALA A 23 -13.48 16.66 7.34
N ILE A 24 -14.46 15.97 7.91
CA ILE A 24 -14.26 14.71 8.65
C ILE A 24 -13.77 13.62 7.70
N VAL A 25 -14.46 13.41 6.58
CA VAL A 25 -14.07 12.40 5.59
C VAL A 25 -12.67 12.69 5.07
N GLN A 26 -12.33 13.94 4.74
CA GLN A 26 -11.01 14.30 4.23
C GLN A 26 -9.91 14.05 5.27
N THR A 27 -10.13 14.47 6.52
CA THR A 27 -9.14 14.34 7.60
C THR A 27 -8.91 12.88 7.96
N TYR A 28 -9.99 12.13 8.19
CA TYR A 28 -9.89 10.75 8.65
C TYR A 28 -9.63 9.76 7.52
N SER A 29 -10.11 9.99 6.29
CA SER A 29 -9.77 9.10 5.15
C SER A 29 -8.30 9.19 4.79
N ARG A 30 -7.70 10.39 4.81
CA ARG A 30 -6.28 10.56 4.51
C ARG A 30 -5.40 9.89 5.58
N ALA A 31 -5.70 10.13 6.86
CA ALA A 31 -4.99 9.49 7.96
C ALA A 31 -5.15 7.96 7.95
N LYS A 32 -6.37 7.47 7.67
CA LYS A 32 -6.67 6.04 7.52
C LYS A 32 -5.86 5.42 6.38
N ASN A 33 -5.85 6.04 5.20
CA ASN A 33 -5.09 5.54 4.05
C ASN A 33 -3.58 5.51 4.36
N VAL A 34 -3.03 6.52 5.05
CA VAL A 34 -1.61 6.53 5.44
C VAL A 34 -1.28 5.38 6.40
N ALA A 35 -2.10 5.17 7.43
CA ALA A 35 -1.90 4.08 8.38
C ALA A 35 -2.02 2.70 7.71
N GLN A 36 -3.00 2.53 6.82
CA GLN A 36 -3.17 1.28 6.06
C GLN A 36 -2.01 1.03 5.09
N ILE A 37 -1.56 2.05 4.37
CA ILE A 37 -0.37 1.95 3.50
C ILE A 37 0.86 1.52 4.32
N TYR A 38 1.06 2.11 5.50
CA TYR A 38 2.17 1.74 6.36
C TYR A 38 2.08 0.28 6.81
N ASP A 39 0.91 -0.16 7.31
CA ASP A 39 0.69 -1.54 7.74
C ASP A 39 0.94 -2.56 6.62
N VAL A 40 0.39 -2.32 5.42
CA VAL A 40 0.60 -3.21 4.28
C VAL A 40 2.07 -3.20 3.84
N LYS A 41 2.74 -2.03 3.83
CA LYS A 41 4.18 -1.96 3.54
C LYS A 41 5.00 -2.80 4.51
N VAL A 42 4.73 -2.70 5.81
CA VAL A 42 5.42 -3.51 6.82
C VAL A 42 5.20 -4.99 6.53
N LYS A 43 3.94 -5.40 6.27
CA LYS A 43 3.61 -6.79 5.90
C LYS A 43 4.35 -7.27 4.66
N THR A 44 4.48 -6.44 3.62
CA THR A 44 5.23 -6.77 2.40
C THR A 44 6.71 -6.98 2.72
N VAL A 45 7.35 -6.08 3.46
CA VAL A 45 8.80 -6.16 3.77
C VAL A 45 9.14 -7.38 4.64
N VAL A 46 8.27 -7.73 5.59
CA VAL A 46 8.48 -8.89 6.47
C VAL A 46 8.04 -10.22 5.84
N ALA A 47 7.35 -10.19 4.71
CA ALA A 47 6.88 -11.40 4.04
C ALA A 47 8.08 -12.21 3.51
N LYS A 48 8.18 -13.46 3.97
CA LYS A 48 9.18 -14.44 3.53
C LYS A 48 8.48 -15.67 2.96
N GLN A 49 9.14 -16.34 2.02
CA GLN A 49 8.74 -17.63 1.48
C GLN A 49 8.58 -18.64 2.62
N GLY A 50 9.65 -18.84 3.41
CA GLY A 50 9.63 -19.75 4.55
C GLY A 50 9.23 -21.15 4.09
N ASN A 51 8.20 -21.73 4.71
CA ASN A 51 7.73 -23.07 4.37
C ASN A 51 6.72 -23.10 3.19
N LYS A 52 6.41 -21.96 2.57
CA LYS A 52 5.49 -21.89 1.43
C LYS A 52 6.22 -22.30 0.14
N THR A 53 5.46 -22.81 -0.81
CA THR A 53 5.93 -22.88 -2.20
C THR A 53 6.15 -21.47 -2.75
N ILE A 54 6.97 -21.36 -3.80
CA ILE A 54 7.22 -20.08 -4.48
C ILE A 54 5.90 -19.46 -4.97
N THR A 55 5.01 -20.29 -5.51
CA THR A 55 3.69 -19.84 -6.01
C THR A 55 2.82 -19.28 -4.90
N GLU A 56 2.73 -19.96 -3.75
CA GLU A 56 1.96 -19.46 -2.59
C GLU A 56 2.53 -18.15 -2.05
N TYR A 57 3.86 -18.03 -2.00
CA TYR A 57 4.53 -16.81 -1.60
C TYR A 57 4.26 -15.65 -2.58
N ALA A 58 4.35 -15.91 -3.88
CA ALA A 58 4.06 -14.92 -4.92
C ALA A 58 2.60 -14.45 -4.87
N ILE A 59 1.65 -15.37 -4.64
CA ILE A 59 0.23 -15.03 -4.48
C ILE A 59 0.02 -14.15 -3.23
N GLN A 60 0.69 -14.46 -2.11
CA GLN A 60 0.63 -13.65 -0.90
C GLN A 60 1.11 -12.21 -1.17
N LEU A 61 2.27 -12.04 -1.80
CA LEU A 61 2.80 -10.73 -2.15
C LEU A 61 1.89 -9.97 -3.11
N LYS A 62 1.38 -10.63 -4.15
CA LYS A 62 0.44 -10.04 -5.11
C LYS A 62 -0.79 -9.47 -4.42
N SER A 63 -1.34 -10.19 -3.44
CA SER A 63 -2.48 -9.69 -2.65
C SER A 63 -2.14 -8.42 -1.87
N LEU A 64 -0.96 -8.35 -1.25
CA LEU A 64 -0.51 -7.17 -0.50
C LEU A 64 -0.28 -5.96 -1.43
N TRP A 65 0.31 -6.19 -2.60
CA TRP A 65 0.52 -5.12 -3.58
C TRP A 65 -0.79 -4.59 -4.15
N MET A 66 -1.78 -5.45 -4.40
CA MET A 66 -3.12 -5.00 -4.80
C MET A 66 -3.80 -4.13 -3.73
N GLU A 67 -3.60 -4.47 -2.45
CA GLU A 67 -4.09 -3.65 -1.34
C GLU A 67 -3.36 -2.30 -1.28
N LEU A 68 -2.04 -2.27 -1.50
CA LEU A 68 -1.27 -1.03 -1.63
C LEU A 68 -1.76 -0.15 -2.77
N ASP A 69 -2.04 -0.74 -3.94
CA ASP A 69 -2.56 -0.02 -5.10
C ASP A 69 -3.94 0.60 -4.83
N HIS A 70 -4.77 -0.09 -4.04
CA HIS A 70 -6.07 0.43 -3.62
C HIS A 70 -5.94 1.70 -2.76
N TYR A 71 -5.01 1.70 -1.79
CA TYR A 71 -4.83 2.86 -0.92
C TYR A 71 -3.99 3.97 -1.55
N ARG A 72 -3.05 3.63 -2.44
CA ARG A 72 -2.23 4.56 -3.20
C ARG A 72 -2.96 4.98 -4.47
N VAL A 73 -3.86 5.96 -4.33
CA VAL A 73 -4.42 6.64 -5.52
C VAL A 73 -3.32 7.52 -6.14
N ILE A 74 -2.50 6.94 -7.03
CA ILE A 74 -1.48 7.69 -7.74
C ILE A 74 -2.13 8.40 -8.92
N LYS A 75 -2.16 9.73 -8.86
CA LYS A 75 -2.65 10.57 -9.96
C LYS A 75 -1.47 11.00 -10.82
N ALA A 76 -1.18 10.25 -11.88
CA ALA A 76 -0.27 10.71 -12.92
C ALA A 76 -0.96 11.76 -13.81
N LYS A 77 -0.26 12.84 -14.15
CA LYS A 77 -0.79 13.91 -15.01
C LYS A 77 -0.59 13.64 -16.50
N CYS A 78 0.36 12.77 -16.86
CA CYS A 78 0.71 12.41 -18.23
C CYS A 78 0.75 10.88 -18.40
N LEU A 79 0.45 10.39 -19.61
CA LEU A 79 0.48 8.97 -19.95
C LEU A 79 1.90 8.39 -19.93
N GLU A 80 2.90 9.14 -20.43
CA GLU A 80 4.31 8.72 -20.42
C GLU A 80 4.81 8.50 -18.97
N ASP A 81 4.55 9.48 -18.10
CA ASP A 81 4.90 9.41 -16.67
C ASP A 81 4.23 8.22 -15.97
N SER A 82 3.00 7.87 -16.39
CA SER A 82 2.27 6.72 -15.83
C SER A 82 2.91 5.39 -16.20
N GLY A 83 3.48 5.29 -17.41
CA GLY A 83 4.22 4.12 -17.88
C GLY A 83 5.51 3.93 -17.07
N MET A 84 6.33 4.98 -16.99
CA MET A 84 7.58 4.94 -16.21
C MET A 84 7.35 4.64 -14.73
N LEU A 85 6.31 5.23 -14.12
CA LEU A 85 5.94 4.95 -12.74
C LEU A 85 5.55 3.49 -12.55
N LYS A 86 4.80 2.91 -13.49
CA LYS A 86 4.41 1.50 -13.42
C LYS A 86 5.62 0.58 -13.49
N GLU A 87 6.55 0.84 -14.40
CA GLU A 87 7.80 0.07 -14.51
C GLU A 87 8.60 0.12 -13.20
N TYR A 88 8.74 1.30 -12.61
CA TYR A 88 9.40 1.46 -11.31
C TYR A 88 8.72 0.67 -10.19
N ILE A 89 7.38 0.69 -10.13
CA ILE A 89 6.62 -0.08 -9.15
C ILE A 89 6.83 -1.59 -9.35
N GLU A 90 6.79 -2.08 -10.58
CA GLU A 90 7.02 -3.51 -10.86
C GLU A 90 8.46 -3.93 -10.53
N GLN A 91 9.43 -3.04 -10.73
CA GLN A 91 10.81 -3.29 -10.33
C GLN A 91 10.96 -3.38 -8.80
N ASP A 92 10.34 -2.47 -8.05
CA ASP A 92 10.31 -2.53 -6.58
C ASP A 92 9.66 -3.84 -6.09
N ARG A 93 8.56 -4.27 -6.72
CA ARG A 93 7.88 -5.54 -6.40
C ARG A 93 8.75 -6.75 -6.66
N PHE A 94 9.56 -6.71 -7.73
CA PHE A 94 10.52 -7.75 -8.01
C PHE A 94 11.58 -7.84 -6.91
N TYR A 95 12.10 -6.71 -6.42
CA TYR A 95 13.02 -6.69 -5.29
C TYR A 95 12.39 -7.21 -3.99
N ASP A 96 11.17 -6.79 -3.68
CA ASP A 96 10.40 -7.30 -2.52
C ASP A 96 10.29 -8.83 -2.58
N PHE A 97 9.97 -9.38 -3.75
CA PHE A 97 9.89 -10.82 -3.97
C PHE A 97 11.24 -11.50 -3.73
N LEU A 98 12.31 -11.02 -4.37
CA LEU A 98 13.64 -11.63 -4.24
C LEU A 98 14.17 -11.62 -2.80
N VAL A 99 13.99 -10.51 -2.07
CA VAL A 99 14.49 -10.36 -0.69
C VAL A 99 13.82 -11.33 0.28
N GLY A 100 12.60 -11.80 -0.03
CA GLY A 100 11.90 -12.76 0.81
C GLY A 100 11.98 -14.22 0.37
N LEU A 101 12.63 -14.53 -0.75
CA LEU A 101 12.90 -15.92 -1.13
C LEU A 101 13.87 -16.60 -0.16
N ASN A 102 13.74 -17.92 -0.05
CA ASN A 102 14.70 -18.75 0.67
C ASN A 102 16.03 -18.80 -0.10
N SER A 103 17.15 -18.90 0.63
CA SER A 103 18.50 -18.98 0.04
C SER A 103 18.63 -20.10 -1.00
N ASP A 104 18.03 -21.25 -0.71
CA ASP A 104 18.16 -22.45 -1.53
C ASP A 104 17.46 -22.27 -2.88
N THR A 105 16.32 -21.56 -2.89
CA THR A 105 15.59 -21.19 -4.10
C THR A 105 16.36 -20.18 -4.95
N ILE A 106 17.04 -19.21 -4.32
CA ILE A 106 17.87 -18.24 -5.05
C ILE A 106 19.06 -18.93 -5.74
N LEU A 107 19.69 -19.89 -5.06
CA LEU A 107 20.79 -20.68 -5.62
C LEU A 107 20.35 -21.53 -6.82
N GLU A 108 19.17 -22.15 -6.75
CA GLU A 108 18.60 -22.87 -7.89
C GLU A 108 18.37 -21.94 -9.10
N CYS A 109 17.84 -20.72 -8.92
CA CYS A 109 17.69 -19.80 -10.05
C CYS A 109 19.03 -19.35 -10.65
N ALA A 110 20.08 -19.20 -9.84
CA ALA A 110 21.41 -18.78 -10.29
C ALA A 110 22.19 -19.90 -10.99
N LEU A 111 21.93 -21.18 -10.67
CA LEU A 111 22.58 -22.33 -11.30
C LEU A 111 22.05 -22.65 -12.71
N TRP A 112 20.87 -22.11 -13.06
CA TRP A 112 20.20 -22.35 -14.33
C TRP A 112 20.16 -21.12 -15.26
N ALA A 113 20.85 -20.04 -14.86
CA ALA A 113 21.05 -18.81 -15.65
C ALA A 113 22.47 -18.79 -16.26
#